data_AF-A0A645G7P1-F1
#
_entry.id   AF-A0A645G7P1-F1
#
_cell.length_a   1.000
_cell.length_b   1.000
_cell.length_c   1.000
_cell.angle_alpha   90.00
_cell.angle_beta   90.00
_cell.angle_gamma   90.00
#
_symmetry.space_group_name_H-M   'P 1'
#
loop_
_entity.id
_entity.type
_entity.pdbx_description
1 polymer ?
#
loop_
_entity_poly.entity_id
_entity_poly.type
_entity_poly.pdbx_seq_one_letter_code
_entity_poly.pdbx_strand_id
1 'polypeptide(L)'
;MILSPNNPEMHLSLCDYALKSGKRTYVDKTFAPDVKTAKQLIKMAEDGKTPMFSSSALRFSTELKDKKQGSIKTLSVRGPGEYPVYSIHQIEMIVKLMGSDPVRVMAIGTEAAPALVIEYPENKFATMGHFGWECPFTLAMTAVNGDHYLIPECSDFFPNFVHELVNFFETGDIKAPASETVAVIGIRETGFKAINKPGYWIDCTF
;
A
#
# COMPACT_ATOMS: atom_id res chain seq x y z
N MET A 1 -4.42 16.61 -10.02
CA MET A 1 -4.67 15.19 -9.66
C MET A 1 -4.64 14.36 -10.94
N ILE A 2 -4.01 13.19 -10.90
CA ILE A 2 -3.95 12.23 -12.01
C ILE A 2 -4.66 10.94 -11.59
N LEU A 3 -5.63 10.49 -12.37
CA LEU A 3 -6.37 9.26 -12.12
C LEU A 3 -6.24 8.34 -13.35
N SER A 4 -5.91 7.07 -13.11
CA SER A 4 -6.00 6.02 -14.12
C SER A 4 -6.46 4.70 -13.50
N PRO A 5 -7.76 4.59 -13.16
CA PRO A 5 -8.29 3.43 -12.46
C PRO A 5 -7.97 2.14 -13.22
N ASN A 6 -7.35 1.18 -12.54
CA ASN A 6 -6.95 -0.13 -13.07
C ASN A 6 -5.95 -0.10 -14.25
N ASN A 7 -5.39 1.05 -14.62
CA ASN A 7 -4.47 1.21 -15.75
C ASN A 7 -3.18 1.95 -15.31
N PRO A 8 -2.44 1.42 -14.31
CA PRO A 8 -1.29 2.11 -13.71
C PRO A 8 -0.16 2.40 -14.71
N GLU A 9 -0.05 1.64 -15.81
CA GLU A 9 0.90 1.86 -16.89
C GLU A 9 0.72 3.22 -17.59
N MET A 10 -0.49 3.78 -17.54
CA MET A 10 -0.79 5.10 -18.12
C MET A 10 -0.26 6.24 -17.25
N HIS A 11 0.03 6.02 -15.96
CA HIS A 11 0.51 7.09 -15.09
C HIS A 11 1.83 7.70 -15.57
N LEU A 12 2.71 6.91 -16.20
CA LEU A 12 3.99 7.43 -16.68
C LEU A 12 3.82 8.55 -17.72
N SER A 13 2.89 8.40 -18.65
CA SER A 13 2.60 9.41 -19.67
C SER A 13 1.71 10.53 -19.13
N LEU A 14 0.67 10.19 -18.36
CA LEU A 14 -0.27 11.17 -17.81
C LEU A 14 0.38 12.11 -16.79
N CYS A 15 1.39 11.64 -16.06
CA CYS A 15 2.07 12.43 -15.04
C CYS A 15 3.11 13.42 -15.60
N ASP A 16 3.52 13.30 -16.87
CA ASP A 16 4.70 14.00 -17.39
C ASP A 16 4.64 15.52 -17.16
N TYR A 17 3.57 16.15 -17.62
CA TYR A 17 3.37 17.59 -17.42
C TYR A 17 3.10 17.95 -15.95
N ALA A 18 2.33 17.13 -15.24
CA ALA A 18 1.92 17.42 -13.87
C ALA A 18 3.11 17.42 -12.91
N LEU A 19 3.94 16.38 -12.96
CA LEU A 19 5.08 16.21 -12.07
C LEU A 19 6.26 17.14 -12.41
N LYS A 20 6.35 17.66 -13.64
CA LYS A 20 7.32 18.70 -14.03
C LYS A 20 6.90 20.14 -13.70
N SER A 21 5.68 20.34 -13.21
CA SER A 21 5.10 21.69 -13.07
C SER A 21 5.42 22.40 -11.75
N GLY A 22 5.94 21.70 -10.74
CA GLY A 22 6.05 22.20 -9.37
C GLY A 22 4.72 22.29 -8.62
N LYS A 23 3.59 21.94 -9.26
CA LYS A 23 2.26 21.97 -8.64
C LYS A 23 1.98 20.67 -7.89
N ARG A 24 1.49 20.80 -6.66
CA ARG A 24 1.02 19.69 -5.81
C ARG A 24 0.17 18.72 -6.63
N THR A 25 0.57 17.45 -6.64
CA THR A 25 -0.06 16.42 -7.49
C THR A 25 -0.35 15.16 -6.67
N TYR A 26 -1.61 14.80 -6.55
CA TYR A 26 -2.01 13.45 -6.15
C TYR A 26 -2.07 12.54 -7.39
N VAL A 27 -1.53 11.33 -7.28
CA VAL A 27 -1.59 10.27 -8.30
C VAL A 27 -2.33 9.07 -7.72
N ASP A 28 -3.37 8.60 -8.42
CA ASP A 28 -4.21 7.51 -7.91
C ASP A 28 -3.45 6.20 -7.72
N LYS A 29 -4.03 5.33 -6.90
CA LYS A 29 -3.65 3.92 -6.85
C LYS A 29 -4.25 3.17 -8.05
N THR A 30 -3.61 2.15 -8.59
CA THR A 30 -2.27 1.66 -8.29
C THR A 30 -1.23 2.63 -8.85
N PHE A 31 -0.24 3.04 -8.04
CA PHE A 31 0.67 4.13 -8.43
C PHE A 31 1.47 3.83 -9.70
N ALA A 32 1.96 2.60 -9.85
CA ALA A 32 2.75 2.15 -10.98
C ALA A 32 2.60 0.63 -11.20
N PRO A 33 2.83 0.11 -12.42
CA PRO A 33 2.75 -1.32 -12.68
C PRO A 33 3.86 -2.13 -11.98
N ASP A 34 5.03 -1.52 -11.80
CA ASP A 34 6.23 -2.13 -11.23
C ASP A 34 7.09 -1.10 -10.46
N VAL A 35 8.06 -1.60 -9.69
CA VAL A 35 8.97 -0.78 -8.88
C VAL A 35 9.76 0.20 -9.73
N LYS A 36 10.21 -0.23 -10.91
CA LYS A 36 11.03 0.60 -11.81
C LYS A 36 10.26 1.85 -12.21
N THR A 37 9.01 1.68 -12.61
CA THR A 37 8.12 2.77 -13.00
C THR A 37 7.75 3.64 -11.81
N ALA A 38 7.53 3.05 -10.63
CA ALA A 38 7.29 3.81 -9.39
C ALA A 38 8.46 4.76 -9.09
N LYS A 39 9.70 4.26 -9.12
CA LYS A 39 10.91 5.06 -8.91
C LYS A 39 11.06 6.15 -9.97
N GLN A 40 10.73 5.87 -11.22
CA GLN A 40 10.78 6.86 -12.29
C GLN A 40 9.78 8.00 -12.08
N LEU A 41 8.55 7.70 -11.66
CA LEU A 41 7.54 8.71 -11.31
C LEU A 41 7.96 9.56 -10.11
N ILE A 42 8.52 8.94 -9.07
CA ILE A 42 9.04 9.67 -7.90
C ILE A 42 10.18 10.59 -8.31
N LYS A 43 11.15 10.10 -9.08
CA LYS A 43 12.26 10.91 -9.60
C LYS A 43 11.77 12.08 -10.46
N MET A 44 10.73 11.88 -11.27
CA MET A 44 10.11 12.94 -12.06
C MET A 44 9.50 14.03 -11.17
N ALA A 45 8.83 13.65 -10.08
CA ALA A 45 8.29 14.60 -9.10
C ALA A 45 9.41 15.36 -8.38
N GLU A 46 10.48 14.68 -7.97
CA GLU A 46 11.66 15.29 -7.34
C GLU A 46 12.33 16.32 -8.27
N ASP A 47 12.56 15.96 -9.53
CA ASP A 47 13.19 16.84 -10.53
C ASP A 47 12.33 18.08 -10.83
N GLY A 48 11.01 17.89 -10.89
CA GLY A 48 10.06 18.99 -11.04
C GLY A 48 9.79 19.77 -9.76
N LYS A 49 10.40 19.40 -8.62
CA LYS A 49 10.15 19.97 -7.29
C LYS A 49 8.65 19.98 -6.95
N THR A 50 7.96 18.92 -7.34
CA THR A 50 6.51 18.76 -7.20
C THR A 50 6.21 17.96 -5.95
N PRO A 51 5.53 18.53 -4.93
CA PRO A 51 4.96 17.74 -3.85
C PRO A 51 3.98 16.72 -4.43
N MET A 52 4.16 15.44 -4.10
CA MET A 52 3.37 14.35 -4.65
C MET A 52 3.19 13.24 -3.63
N PHE A 53 1.98 12.67 -3.60
CA PHE A 53 1.75 11.41 -2.91
C PHE A 53 0.72 10.56 -3.66
N SER A 54 0.73 9.26 -3.35
CA SER A 54 -0.26 8.29 -3.79
C SER A 54 -0.67 7.45 -2.58
N SER A 55 -1.93 7.01 -2.55
CA SER A 55 -2.44 6.20 -1.45
C SER A 55 -3.72 5.47 -1.84
N SER A 56 -3.98 4.31 -1.25
CA SER A 56 -5.36 3.89 -1.05
C SER A 56 -6.06 4.74 0.00
N ALA A 57 -7.36 4.99 -0.17
CA ALA A 57 -8.20 5.59 0.87
C ALA A 57 -8.14 4.82 2.20
N LEU A 58 -7.94 3.49 2.18
CA LEU A 58 -7.85 2.66 3.40
C LEU A 58 -6.67 3.01 4.31
N ARG A 59 -5.65 3.75 3.83
CA ARG A 59 -4.64 4.34 4.72
C ARG A 59 -5.29 5.21 5.82
N PHE A 60 -6.45 5.80 5.51
CA PHE A 60 -7.14 6.80 6.33
C PHE A 60 -8.36 6.25 7.05
N SER A 61 -8.50 4.92 7.18
CA SER A 61 -9.54 4.31 8.02
C SER A 61 -9.45 4.82 9.45
N THR A 62 -10.59 5.09 10.08
CA THR A 62 -10.68 5.65 11.44
C THR A 62 -9.87 4.82 12.44
N GLU A 63 -9.92 3.50 12.33
CA GLU A 63 -9.27 2.55 13.24
C GLU A 63 -7.73 2.54 13.12
N LEU A 64 -7.18 3.11 12.05
CA LEU A 64 -5.74 3.18 11.80
C LEU A 64 -5.12 4.53 12.20
N LYS A 65 -5.94 5.54 12.49
CA LYS A 65 -5.51 6.94 12.70
C LYS A 65 -4.43 7.08 13.78
N ASP A 66 -4.63 6.45 14.93
CA ASP A 66 -3.72 6.58 16.10
C ASP A 66 -2.67 5.46 16.16
N LYS A 67 -2.61 4.60 15.14
CA LYS A 67 -1.65 3.49 15.09
C LYS A 67 -0.31 3.97 14.53
N LYS A 68 0.71 3.93 15.38
CA LYS A 68 2.09 4.28 15.03
C LYS A 68 2.73 3.16 14.21
N GLN A 69 3.44 3.53 13.16
CA GLN A 69 4.23 2.59 12.35
C GLN A 69 5.29 1.89 13.22
N GLY A 70 5.55 0.62 12.93
CA GLY A 70 6.59 -0.17 13.61
C GLY A 70 6.22 -0.62 15.03
N SER A 71 5.07 -0.17 15.56
CA SER A 71 4.54 -0.60 16.85
C SER A 71 3.88 -1.98 16.81
N ILE A 72 3.79 -2.60 15.63
CA ILE A 72 3.15 -3.89 15.41
C ILE A 72 4.18 -4.99 15.21
N LYS A 73 4.04 -6.08 15.96
CA LYS A 73 4.89 -7.28 15.86
C LYS A 73 4.34 -8.28 14.83
N THR A 74 3.03 -8.50 14.89
CA THR A 74 2.33 -9.40 13.95
C THR A 74 1.05 -8.75 13.50
N LEU A 75 0.81 -8.74 12.20
CA LEU A 75 -0.37 -8.18 11.56
C LEU A 75 -1.04 -9.24 10.67
N SER A 76 -2.35 -9.31 10.67
CA SER A 76 -3.14 -10.09 9.73
C SER A 76 -4.21 -9.20 9.13
N VAL A 77 -4.28 -9.14 7.80
CA VAL A 77 -5.24 -8.32 7.06
C VAL A 77 -6.05 -9.21 6.12
N ARG A 78 -7.37 -9.04 6.09
CA ARG A 78 -8.24 -9.72 5.11
C ARG A 78 -9.00 -8.68 4.32
N GLY A 79 -9.37 -9.02 3.10
CA GLY A 79 -10.13 -8.12 2.25
C GLY A 79 -10.72 -8.82 1.03
N PRO A 80 -11.60 -8.12 0.31
CA PRO A 80 -12.32 -8.66 -0.83
C PRO A 80 -11.50 -8.57 -2.13
N GLY A 81 -12.10 -9.13 -3.18
CA GLY A 81 -11.73 -8.86 -4.56
C GLY A 81 -10.51 -9.65 -5.03
N GLU A 82 -10.15 -9.43 -6.29
CA GLU A 82 -9.11 -10.20 -6.97
C GLU A 82 -7.71 -9.63 -6.72
N TYR A 83 -6.78 -10.51 -6.40
CA TYR A 83 -5.39 -10.16 -6.08
C TYR A 83 -4.74 -9.19 -7.09
N PRO A 84 -4.87 -9.36 -8.43
CA PRO A 84 -4.15 -8.51 -9.36
C PRO A 84 -4.49 -7.02 -9.25
N VAL A 85 -5.74 -6.69 -8.90
CA VAL A 85 -6.20 -5.30 -8.84
C VAL A 85 -6.35 -4.82 -7.40
N TYR A 86 -6.96 -5.64 -6.54
CA TYR A 86 -7.39 -5.23 -5.21
C TYR A 86 -6.30 -5.35 -4.14
N SER A 87 -5.24 -6.14 -4.35
CA SER A 87 -4.19 -6.35 -3.33
C SER A 87 -3.53 -5.07 -2.82
N ILE A 88 -3.52 -4.03 -3.65
CA ILE A 88 -3.00 -2.71 -3.30
C ILE A 88 -3.61 -2.15 -2.02
N HIS A 89 -4.90 -2.44 -1.78
CA HIS A 89 -5.67 -1.96 -0.64
C HIS A 89 -5.17 -2.54 0.69
N GLN A 90 -4.96 -3.85 0.74
CA GLN A 90 -4.45 -4.53 1.95
C GLN A 90 -2.96 -4.25 2.15
N ILE A 91 -2.18 -4.22 1.07
CA ILE A 91 -0.75 -3.90 1.14
C ILE A 91 -0.54 -2.47 1.66
N GLU A 92 -1.38 -1.51 1.26
CA GLU A 92 -1.33 -0.14 1.80
C GLU A 92 -1.46 -0.11 3.33
N MET A 93 -2.47 -0.81 3.87
CA MET A 93 -2.68 -0.88 5.31
C MET A 93 -1.50 -1.56 6.02
N ILE A 94 -0.93 -2.60 5.40
CA ILE A 94 0.25 -3.29 5.93
C ILE A 94 1.45 -2.33 5.98
N VAL A 95 1.77 -1.64 4.89
CA VAL A 95 2.91 -0.71 4.84
C VAL A 95 2.73 0.47 5.81
N LYS A 96 1.52 1.02 5.91
CA LYS A 96 1.18 2.09 6.86
C LYS A 96 1.45 1.69 8.32
N LEU A 97 1.23 0.43 8.67
CA LEU A 97 1.39 -0.09 10.04
C LEU A 97 2.77 -0.68 10.31
N MET A 98 3.36 -1.36 9.33
CA MET A 98 4.57 -2.16 9.51
C MET A 98 5.85 -1.41 9.13
N GLY A 99 5.83 -0.60 8.07
CA GLY A 99 7.05 -0.02 7.52
C GLY A 99 7.16 -0.15 6.00
N SER A 100 8.20 0.48 5.46
CA SER A 100 8.54 0.46 4.02
C SER A 100 9.70 -0.48 3.68
N ASP A 101 10.12 -1.31 4.63
CA ASP A 101 11.30 -2.19 4.58
C ASP A 101 10.94 -3.68 4.69
N PRO A 102 9.98 -4.21 3.90
CA PRO A 102 9.72 -5.65 3.89
C PRO A 102 10.98 -6.40 3.43
N VAL A 103 11.26 -7.53 4.05
CA VAL A 103 12.43 -8.37 3.76
C VAL A 103 12.12 -9.34 2.62
N ARG A 104 10.99 -10.04 2.71
CA ARG A 104 10.61 -11.10 1.76
C ARG A 104 9.13 -11.45 1.85
N VAL A 105 8.61 -12.04 0.78
CA VAL A 105 7.20 -12.45 0.64
C VAL A 105 7.12 -13.93 0.28
N MET A 106 6.16 -14.63 0.86
CA MET A 106 5.81 -16.02 0.52
C MET A 106 4.31 -16.12 0.26
N ALA A 107 3.92 -16.85 -0.80
CA ALA A 107 2.52 -17.17 -1.05
C ALA A 107 2.13 -18.48 -0.37
N ILE A 108 0.99 -18.47 0.32
CA ILE A 108 0.43 -19.62 1.07
C ILE A 108 -1.04 -19.90 0.74
N GLY A 109 -1.63 -19.16 -0.21
CA GLY A 109 -3.02 -19.32 -0.64
C GLY A 109 -3.19 -20.20 -1.88
N THR A 110 -4.42 -20.24 -2.38
CA THR A 110 -4.77 -20.89 -3.64
C THR A 110 -5.11 -19.84 -4.70
N GLU A 111 -5.36 -20.27 -5.94
CA GLU A 111 -5.87 -19.36 -6.98
C GLU A 111 -7.21 -18.72 -6.60
N ALA A 112 -8.10 -19.47 -5.94
CA ALA A 112 -9.41 -18.99 -5.51
C ALA A 112 -9.36 -18.05 -4.29
N ALA A 113 -8.32 -18.18 -3.46
CA ALA A 113 -8.11 -17.33 -2.29
C ALA A 113 -6.61 -17.08 -2.08
N PRO A 114 -5.99 -16.18 -2.85
CA PRO A 114 -4.58 -15.87 -2.72
C PRO A 114 -4.28 -15.30 -1.33
N ALA A 115 -3.18 -15.76 -0.75
CA ALA A 115 -2.74 -15.31 0.56
C ALA A 115 -1.22 -15.22 0.60
N LEU A 116 -0.72 -14.22 1.32
CA LEU A 116 0.71 -13.93 1.46
C LEU A 116 1.11 -13.85 2.93
N VAL A 117 2.37 -14.19 3.18
CA VAL A 117 3.13 -13.83 4.37
C VAL A 117 4.22 -12.86 3.93
N ILE A 118 4.41 -11.78 4.67
CA ILE A 118 5.42 -10.74 4.44
C ILE A 118 6.24 -10.63 5.71
N GLU A 119 7.54 -10.85 5.60
CA GLU A 119 8.49 -10.65 6.69
C GLU A 119 9.00 -9.21 6.69
N TYR A 120 9.17 -8.67 7.88
CA TYR A 120 9.80 -7.38 8.17
C TYR A 120 10.98 -7.59 9.13
N PRO A 121 11.89 -6.62 9.28
CA PRO A 121 13.00 -6.70 10.22
C PRO A 121 12.55 -6.97 11.65
N GLU A 122 13.48 -7.44 12.48
CA GLU A 122 13.22 -7.77 13.89
C GLU A 122 12.16 -8.87 14.08
N ASN A 123 12.08 -9.83 13.15
CA ASN A 123 11.17 -10.98 13.24
C ASN A 123 9.69 -10.57 13.34
N LYS A 124 9.33 -9.51 12.60
CA LYS A 124 7.96 -9.01 12.48
C LYS A 124 7.31 -9.59 11.22
N PHE A 125 6.01 -9.86 11.28
CA PHE A 125 5.30 -10.47 10.15
C PHE A 125 3.96 -9.82 9.89
N ALA A 126 3.61 -9.70 8.61
CA ALA A 126 2.26 -9.44 8.16
C ALA A 126 1.74 -10.63 7.35
N THR A 127 0.46 -10.96 7.48
CA THR A 127 -0.23 -11.87 6.57
C THR A 127 -1.36 -11.14 5.88
N MET A 128 -1.62 -11.45 4.61
CA MET A 128 -2.84 -11.03 3.95
C MET A 128 -3.56 -12.20 3.29
N GLY A 129 -4.89 -12.15 3.29
CA GLY A 129 -5.75 -13.08 2.53
C GLY A 129 -6.76 -12.31 1.68
N HIS A 130 -6.86 -12.68 0.40
CA HIS A 130 -7.93 -12.26 -0.49
C HIS A 130 -9.07 -13.27 -0.45
N PHE A 131 -10.26 -12.76 -0.16
CA PHE A 131 -11.49 -13.55 -0.13
C PHE A 131 -12.53 -12.90 -1.07
N GLY A 132 -13.69 -13.53 -1.20
CA GLY A 132 -14.80 -13.03 -2.02
C GLY A 132 -15.26 -11.61 -1.63
N TRP A 133 -16.11 -11.03 -2.47
CA TRP A 133 -16.60 -9.66 -2.31
C TRP A 133 -17.37 -9.40 -1.02
N GLU A 134 -17.87 -10.46 -0.38
CA GLU A 134 -18.55 -10.43 0.91
C GLU A 134 -17.59 -10.26 2.10
N CYS A 135 -16.28 -10.36 1.89
CA CYS A 135 -15.28 -10.17 2.95
C CYS A 135 -14.99 -8.68 3.15
N PRO A 136 -15.26 -8.12 4.35
CA PRO A 136 -14.86 -6.74 4.65
C PRO A 136 -13.34 -6.63 4.81
N PHE A 137 -12.84 -5.40 4.77
CA PHE A 137 -11.46 -5.12 5.19
C PHE A 137 -11.35 -5.28 6.70
N THR A 138 -10.60 -6.28 7.16
CA THR A 138 -10.44 -6.59 8.59
C THR A 138 -8.97 -6.72 8.96
N LEU A 139 -8.65 -6.39 10.20
CA LEU A 139 -7.29 -6.51 10.73
C LEU A 139 -7.30 -7.19 12.11
N ALA A 140 -6.31 -8.04 12.34
CA ALA A 140 -5.94 -8.49 13.67
C ALA A 140 -4.45 -8.20 13.88
N MET A 141 -4.06 -7.64 15.02
CA MET A 141 -2.67 -7.28 15.25
C MET A 141 -2.24 -7.45 16.71
N THR A 142 -0.98 -7.79 16.89
CA THR A 142 -0.28 -7.80 18.18
C THR A 142 0.77 -6.72 18.16
N ALA A 143 0.69 -5.77 19.09
CA ALA A 143 1.64 -4.70 19.24
C ALA A 143 2.90 -5.16 19.99
N VAL A 144 3.99 -4.41 19.83
CA VAL A 144 5.29 -4.68 20.48
C VAL A 144 5.19 -4.60 22.01
N ASN A 145 4.26 -3.80 22.54
CA ASN A 145 3.98 -3.69 23.97
C ASN A 145 3.13 -4.85 24.54
N GLY A 146 2.70 -5.79 23.70
CA GLY A 146 1.87 -6.93 24.09
C GLY A 146 0.36 -6.72 23.91
N ASP A 147 -0.09 -5.53 23.50
CA ASP A 147 -1.52 -5.31 23.25
C ASP A 147 -2.01 -6.07 22.03
N HIS A 148 -3.27 -6.48 22.07
CA HIS A 148 -3.94 -7.15 20.96
C HIS A 148 -5.13 -6.32 20.48
N TYR A 149 -5.30 -6.24 19.16
CA TYR A 149 -6.39 -5.48 18.54
C TYR A 149 -7.08 -6.33 17.48
N LEU A 150 -8.40 -6.21 17.44
CA LEU A 150 -9.25 -6.75 16.38
C LEU A 150 -10.06 -5.61 15.78
N ILE A 151 -9.91 -5.40 14.48
CA ILE A 151 -10.69 -4.46 13.68
C ILE A 151 -11.58 -5.32 12.77
N PRO A 152 -12.86 -5.51 13.12
CA PRO A 152 -13.78 -6.36 12.37
C PRO A 152 -14.20 -5.73 11.04
N GLU A 153 -14.04 -4.41 10.88
CA GLU A 153 -14.30 -3.67 9.67
C GLU A 153 -13.58 -2.32 9.72
N CYS A 154 -13.04 -1.85 8.60
CA CYS A 154 -12.48 -0.51 8.46
C CYS A 154 -13.54 0.49 8.01
N SER A 155 -13.64 1.63 8.70
CA SER A 155 -14.68 2.65 8.45
C SER A 155 -14.09 3.98 7.98
N ASP A 156 -14.98 4.85 7.45
CA ASP A 156 -14.75 6.27 7.09
C ASP A 156 -13.53 6.59 6.21
N PHE A 157 -12.93 5.58 5.59
CA PHE A 157 -11.68 5.74 4.84
C PHE A 157 -11.83 6.68 3.65
N PHE A 158 -12.99 6.71 2.98
CA PHE A 158 -13.25 7.66 1.90
C PHE A 158 -13.39 9.12 2.38
N PRO A 159 -14.30 9.46 3.32
CA PRO A 159 -14.40 10.84 3.79
C PRO A 159 -13.10 11.34 4.43
N ASN A 160 -12.40 10.48 5.18
CA ASN A 160 -11.09 10.83 5.74
C ASN A 160 -10.03 11.05 4.65
N PHE A 161 -10.00 10.20 3.62
CA PHE A 161 -9.09 10.39 2.48
C PHE A 161 -9.36 11.71 1.75
N VAL A 162 -10.62 12.06 1.50
CA VAL A 162 -10.98 13.32 0.83
C VAL A 162 -10.52 14.51 1.67
N HIS A 163 -10.69 14.46 3.00
CA HIS A 163 -10.18 15.49 3.90
C HIS A 163 -8.65 15.66 3.77
N GLU A 164 -7.90 14.57 3.83
CA GLU A 164 -6.44 14.60 3.70
C GLU A 164 -5.97 15.02 2.31
N LEU A 165 -6.72 14.66 1.27
CA LEU A 165 -6.44 15.07 -0.11
C LEU A 165 -6.60 16.59 -0.29
N VAL A 166 -7.69 17.16 0.23
CA VAL A 166 -7.91 18.62 0.22
C VAL A 166 -6.80 19.31 1.00
N ASN A 167 -6.51 18.85 2.22
CA ASN A 167 -5.46 19.42 3.03
C ASN A 167 -4.10 19.39 2.32
N PHE A 168 -3.73 18.30 1.64
CA PHE A 168 -2.53 18.25 0.82
C PHE A 168 -2.52 19.31 -0.29
N PHE A 169 -3.63 19.54 -0.98
CA PHE A 169 -3.67 20.58 -2.03
C PHE A 169 -3.55 21.99 -1.46
N GLU A 170 -4.01 22.22 -0.23
CA GLU A 170 -3.89 23.52 0.46
C GLU A 170 -2.47 23.75 1.00
N THR A 171 -1.88 22.77 1.67
CA THR A 171 -0.63 22.93 2.43
C THR A 171 0.59 22.39 1.69
N GLY A 172 0.43 21.30 0.95
CA GLY A 172 1.53 20.52 0.37
C GLY A 172 2.05 19.42 1.28
N ASP A 173 1.43 19.20 2.45
CA ASP A 173 1.87 18.19 3.41
C ASP A 173 1.67 16.78 2.86
N ILE A 174 2.77 16.05 2.72
CA ILE A 174 2.78 14.69 2.20
C ILE A 174 2.06 13.73 3.16
N LYS A 175 1.03 13.04 2.65
CA LYS A 175 0.18 12.12 3.43
C LYS A 175 0.64 10.66 3.41
N ALA A 176 1.52 10.33 2.47
CA ALA A 176 2.15 9.03 2.30
C ALA A 176 3.58 9.24 1.80
N PRO A 177 4.62 8.85 2.55
CA PRO A 177 6.00 8.96 2.10
C PRO A 177 6.24 8.17 0.81
N ALA A 178 7.08 8.68 -0.08
CA ALA A 178 7.40 8.02 -1.34
C ALA A 178 7.99 6.61 -1.15
N SER A 179 8.75 6.39 -0.06
CA SER A 179 9.28 5.06 0.30
C SER A 179 8.16 4.05 0.58
N GLU A 180 7.06 4.48 1.22
CA GLU A 180 5.89 3.61 1.44
C GLU A 180 5.20 3.29 0.12
N THR A 181 5.06 4.27 -0.79
CA THR A 181 4.51 4.00 -2.13
C THR A 181 5.35 2.98 -2.91
N VAL A 182 6.69 3.10 -2.87
CA VAL A 182 7.59 2.09 -3.49
C VAL A 182 7.41 0.74 -2.82
N ALA A 183 7.35 0.67 -1.49
CA ALA A 183 7.17 -0.57 -0.77
C ALA A 183 5.84 -1.26 -1.10
N VAL A 184 4.76 -0.49 -1.24
CA VAL A 184 3.45 -1.02 -1.65
C VAL A 184 3.54 -1.68 -3.04
N ILE A 185 4.16 -0.99 -4.01
CA ILE A 185 4.35 -1.55 -5.36
C ILE A 185 5.31 -2.75 -5.33
N GLY A 186 6.38 -2.67 -4.54
CA GLY A 186 7.39 -3.71 -4.42
C GLY A 186 6.85 -4.99 -3.79
N ILE A 187 6.03 -4.89 -2.74
CA ILE A 187 5.33 -6.05 -2.15
C ILE A 187 4.37 -6.66 -3.17
N ARG A 188 3.60 -5.83 -3.90
CA ARG A 188 2.68 -6.33 -4.94
C ARG A 188 3.43 -7.07 -6.05
N GLU A 189 4.50 -6.48 -6.58
CA GLU A 189 5.34 -7.10 -7.61
C GLU A 189 5.99 -8.40 -7.12
N THR A 190 6.51 -8.41 -5.88
CA THR A 190 7.11 -9.60 -5.26
C THR A 190 6.06 -10.68 -4.99
N GLY A 191 4.86 -10.28 -4.59
CA GLY A 191 3.74 -11.18 -4.35
C GLY A 191 3.26 -11.89 -5.62
N PHE A 192 3.23 -11.21 -6.78
CA PHE A 192 3.01 -11.89 -8.07
C PHE A 192 4.07 -12.96 -8.35
N LYS A 193 5.35 -12.68 -8.07
CA LYS A 193 6.43 -13.67 -8.21
C LYS A 193 6.22 -14.85 -7.24
N ALA A 194 5.83 -14.57 -6.00
CA ALA A 194 5.59 -15.56 -4.97
C ALA A 194 4.39 -16.48 -5.26
N ILE A 195 3.29 -15.95 -5.81
CA ILE A 195 2.10 -16.74 -6.17
C ILE A 195 2.42 -17.81 -7.23
N ASN A 196 3.41 -17.56 -8.09
CA ASN A 196 3.90 -18.54 -9.06
C ASN A 196 4.85 -19.60 -8.46
N LYS A 197 5.22 -19.46 -7.17
CA LYS A 197 6.08 -20.40 -6.43
C LYS A 197 5.59 -20.55 -4.96
N PRO A 198 4.38 -21.09 -4.72
CA PRO A 198 3.82 -21.18 -3.38
C PRO A 198 4.73 -21.95 -2.41
N GLY A 199 4.79 -21.50 -1.15
CA GLY A 199 5.62 -22.10 -0.10
C GLY A 199 7.10 -21.73 -0.13
N TYR A 200 7.54 -20.90 -1.09
CA TYR A 200 8.91 -20.39 -1.14
C TYR A 200 8.94 -18.88 -0.84
N TRP A 201 9.97 -18.46 -0.13
CA TRP A 201 10.26 -17.04 0.09
C TRP A 201 10.88 -16.41 -1.16
N ILE A 202 10.41 -15.20 -1.49
CA ILE A 202 10.95 -14.33 -2.52
C ILE A 202 11.39 -13.03 -1.86
N ASP A 203 12.68 -12.67 -1.99
CA ASP A 203 13.23 -11.47 -1.36
C ASP A 203 12.72 -10.18 -2.00
N CYS A 204 12.52 -9.16 -1.18
CA CYS A 204 12.18 -7.81 -1.61
C CYS A 204 13.48 -7.04 -1.91
N THR A 205 13.74 -6.75 -3.20
CA THR A 205 15.01 -6.14 -3.65
C THR A 205 14.80 -4.79 -4.35
N PHE A 206 14.02 -3.89 -3.73
CA PHE A 206 13.61 -2.62 -4.32
C PHE A 206 14.01 -1.41 -3.50
#